data_AF-A0A841L714-F1
#
_entry.id   AF-A0A841L714-F1
#
_cell.length_a   1.000
_cell.length_b   1.000
_cell.length_c   1.000
_cell.angle_alpha   90.00
_cell.angle_beta   90.00
_cell.angle_gamma   90.00
#
_symmetry.space_group_name_H-M   'P 1'
#
loop_
_entity.id
_entity.type
_entity.pdbx_description
1 polymer ?
#
loop_
_entity_poly.entity_id
_entity_poly.type
_entity_poly.pdbx_seq_one_letter_code
_entity_poly.pdbx_strand_id
1 'polypeptide(L)'
;MATRLVLLLGLTAFTSAPGGPPAVDAALQAALRATACAPPEVPGEGTGARAEASRGAMVLVPGLTPAHLPVTANGTAQNFFDQGLGQLLGFDYDEALASFREARRLDPACVMCRWGEALALGPYINSGPIDAATIAEARALVGSALKDSAVLAPRDRALLDALWMRYAPGGRQNGVHGNRYADTMLRLAAQFPDDDFVAVHAAEAIMDAQPWDYWQAGGRTPKGRAGDALRLVETVLARTPNDPQAIHLLIHLTEASAAPERAAAGAARLGGLAPAAPHMVHMPSHSWYRLGRFTDAIAANKAAIAADEAYARATGGEPRHYGYFRHHSHFLASAATQIGDRETALAAADALEASLPAGASARGQGQQVTALQARARFLTPEQFLALPAPAPAMKRLRIAWHGARAEAHARLGNPAAAHSELAALRMLRDETAGASDAERAVAALADTVARARIAEAEGQPQEALRQYRAAEAIESGLGYFEPPLWATPVAVLAGELRMRLGDTAGARADFRRALLSRPGHATALAGLGGAANGV
;
A
#
# COMPACT_ATOMS: atom_id res chain seq x y z
N MET A 1 -44.09 40.24 64.23
CA MET A 1 -45.36 39.64 63.75
C MET A 1 -45.00 38.44 62.87
N ALA A 2 -45.66 37.29 62.85
CA ALA A 2 -46.62 36.58 63.72
C ALA A 2 -47.14 35.37 62.89
N THR A 3 -47.36 34.21 63.53
CA THR A 3 -48.37 33.16 63.15
C THR A 3 -48.30 32.58 61.72
N ARG A 4 -48.09 31.28 61.41
CA ARG A 4 -48.00 29.97 62.11
C ARG A 4 -47.41 28.95 61.07
N LEU A 5 -47.31 27.61 61.25
CA LEU A 5 -46.94 26.67 62.33
C LEU A 5 -47.43 25.25 61.90
N VAL A 6 -46.70 24.17 62.27
CA VAL A 6 -47.07 22.73 62.10
C VAL A 6 -46.96 22.19 60.65
N LEU A 7 -46.89 20.88 60.35
CA LEU A 7 -45.93 19.79 60.67
C LEU A 7 -46.38 18.51 59.92
N LEU A 8 -45.46 17.78 59.27
CA LEU A 8 -45.46 16.32 58.98
C LEU A 8 -46.78 15.49 58.94
N LEU A 9 -47.11 14.86 57.78
CA LEU A 9 -47.13 13.39 57.53
C LEU A 9 -47.96 12.96 56.29
N GLY A 10 -47.62 11.81 55.69
CA GLY A 10 -48.62 10.89 55.07
C GLY A 10 -48.58 10.69 53.55
N LEU A 11 -48.38 9.43 53.13
CA LEU A 11 -48.53 8.88 51.76
C LEU A 11 -50.00 9.05 51.24
N THR A 12 -50.35 9.04 49.94
CA THR A 12 -50.07 8.00 48.90
C THR A 12 -50.29 8.43 47.43
N ALA A 13 -49.33 8.03 46.56
CA ALA A 13 -49.45 7.40 45.23
C ALA A 13 -50.28 7.98 44.03
N PHE A 14 -49.66 7.90 42.83
CA PHE A 14 -50.21 8.00 41.45
C PHE A 14 -50.77 9.38 40.98
N THR A 15 -50.59 9.85 39.72
CA THR A 15 -49.94 9.33 38.48
C THR A 15 -49.05 10.37 37.74
N SER A 16 -48.23 9.87 36.80
CA SER A 16 -47.81 10.52 35.52
C SER A 16 -47.01 11.85 35.47
N ALA A 17 -45.70 11.73 35.17
CA ALA A 17 -44.90 12.46 34.14
C ALA A 17 -44.79 14.02 34.16
N PRO A 18 -43.77 14.65 33.51
CA PRO A 18 -42.76 14.10 32.59
C PRO A 18 -41.29 14.50 32.89
N GLY A 19 -40.36 14.05 32.04
CA GLY A 19 -39.11 14.79 31.74
C GLY A 19 -37.80 14.22 32.28
N GLY A 20 -37.12 13.36 31.50
CA GLY A 20 -35.72 12.99 31.68
C GLY A 20 -35.03 12.83 30.31
N PRO A 21 -33.74 13.20 30.14
CA PRO A 21 -33.05 13.10 28.86
C PRO A 21 -32.69 11.64 28.51
N PRO A 22 -32.60 11.30 27.21
CA PRO A 22 -32.31 9.93 26.76
C PRO A 22 -30.83 9.57 26.96
N ALA A 23 -30.56 8.28 27.23
CA ALA A 23 -29.21 7.75 27.35
C ALA A 23 -28.52 7.61 25.98
N VAL A 24 -27.32 8.19 25.84
CA VAL A 24 -26.49 8.12 24.63
C VAL A 24 -25.15 7.37 24.86
N ASP A 25 -24.65 7.36 26.09
CA ASP A 25 -23.30 6.89 26.43
C ASP A 25 -23.01 5.40 26.19
N ALA A 26 -24.01 4.53 26.35
CA ALA A 26 -23.80 3.08 26.30
C ALA A 26 -23.30 2.59 24.92
N ALA A 27 -23.81 3.17 23.82
CA ALA A 27 -23.42 2.77 22.48
C ALA A 27 -22.01 3.28 22.12
N LEU A 28 -21.66 4.49 22.58
CA LEU A 28 -20.36 5.11 22.34
C LEU A 28 -19.24 4.37 23.08
N GLN A 29 -19.46 3.98 24.34
CA GLN A 29 -18.48 3.22 25.13
C GLN A 29 -18.33 1.76 24.65
N ALA A 30 -19.34 1.18 24.00
CA ALA A 30 -19.22 -0.11 23.32
C ALA A 30 -18.32 -0.01 22.08
N ALA A 31 -18.54 1.01 21.23
CA ALA A 31 -17.72 1.26 20.04
C ALA A 31 -16.23 1.49 20.39
N LEU A 32 -15.96 2.25 21.46
CA LEU A 32 -14.60 2.57 21.94
C LEU A 32 -13.85 1.38 22.57
N ARG A 33 -14.50 0.22 22.76
CA ARG A 33 -13.85 -1.00 23.31
C ARG A 33 -13.64 -2.11 22.28
N ALA A 34 -14.13 -1.95 21.05
CA ALA A 34 -13.89 -2.89 19.95
C ALA A 34 -12.62 -2.59 19.14
N THR A 35 -12.11 -1.36 19.19
CA THR A 35 -10.98 -0.87 18.36
C THR A 35 -9.60 -1.23 18.93
N ALA A 36 -9.44 -2.47 19.41
CA ALA A 36 -8.15 -3.07 19.75
C ALA A 36 -7.64 -3.96 18.61
N CYS A 37 -7.78 -3.49 17.36
CA CYS A 37 -7.27 -4.19 16.20
C CYS A 37 -5.74 -4.29 16.27
N ALA A 38 -5.21 -5.50 16.12
CA ALA A 38 -3.82 -5.69 15.72
C ALA A 38 -3.59 -4.98 14.37
N PRO A 39 -2.36 -4.50 14.07
CA PRO A 39 -2.06 -4.06 12.71
C PRO A 39 -2.28 -5.23 11.73
N PRO A 40 -2.73 -4.94 10.49
CA PRO A 40 -2.91 -5.99 9.50
C PRO A 40 -1.58 -6.70 9.22
N GLU A 41 -1.63 -8.02 9.00
CA GLU A 41 -0.48 -8.74 8.46
C GLU A 41 -0.20 -8.20 7.05
N VAL A 42 0.82 -7.35 6.91
CA VAL A 42 1.31 -6.89 5.60
C VAL A 42 1.93 -8.09 4.89
N PRO A 43 1.36 -8.56 3.77
CA PRO A 43 1.99 -9.61 2.97
C PRO A 43 3.05 -8.92 2.11
N GLY A 44 4.26 -8.82 2.65
CA GLY A 44 5.39 -8.26 1.91
C GLY A 44 5.68 -9.02 0.61
N GLU A 45 6.51 -8.42 -0.23
CA GLU A 45 7.23 -9.04 -1.34
C GLU A 45 8.07 -10.19 -0.77
N GLY A 46 7.48 -11.38 -0.68
CA GLY A 46 8.21 -12.60 -0.41
C GLY A 46 9.24 -12.77 -1.52
N THR A 47 10.51 -12.95 -1.14
CA THR A 47 11.64 -13.07 -2.06
C THR A 47 11.38 -14.20 -3.05
N GLY A 48 10.90 -13.85 -4.25
CA GLY A 48 10.71 -14.79 -5.34
C GLY A 48 12.05 -15.50 -5.59
N ALA A 49 12.02 -16.82 -5.79
CA ALA A 49 13.20 -17.66 -5.79
C ALA A 49 14.34 -17.00 -6.61
N ARG A 50 15.41 -16.57 -5.91
CA ARG A 50 16.46 -15.70 -6.46
C ARG A 50 16.89 -16.21 -7.83
N ALA A 51 16.59 -15.45 -8.86
CA ALA A 51 16.80 -15.88 -10.22
C ALA A 51 18.30 -15.80 -10.55
N GLU A 52 19.02 -16.90 -10.30
CA GLU A 52 20.36 -17.17 -10.84
C GLU A 52 20.31 -17.44 -12.35
N ALA A 53 19.68 -16.50 -13.07
CA ALA A 53 20.05 -16.26 -14.46
C ALA A 53 21.52 -15.84 -14.49
N SER A 54 22.25 -16.28 -15.51
CA SER A 54 23.64 -15.90 -15.76
C SER A 54 23.73 -14.42 -16.17
N ARG A 55 23.54 -13.51 -15.20
CA ARG A 55 23.69 -12.06 -15.37
C ARG A 55 25.09 -11.75 -15.89
N GLY A 56 25.20 -10.74 -16.76
CA GLY A 56 26.49 -10.24 -17.24
C GLY A 56 27.30 -9.58 -16.12
N ALA A 57 28.49 -9.08 -16.47
CA ALA A 57 29.22 -8.18 -15.58
C ALA A 57 28.35 -6.95 -15.24
N MET A 58 28.33 -6.54 -13.97
CA MET A 58 27.55 -5.39 -13.53
C MET A 58 28.05 -4.11 -14.21
N VAL A 59 27.12 -3.25 -14.62
CA VAL A 59 27.39 -2.01 -15.35
C VAL A 59 26.93 -0.80 -14.55
N LEU A 60 27.54 0.36 -14.82
CA LEU A 60 27.10 1.63 -14.24
C LEU A 60 25.92 2.19 -15.05
N VAL A 61 24.79 2.43 -14.39
CA VAL A 61 23.54 2.91 -14.98
C VAL A 61 23.31 4.39 -14.62
N PRO A 62 23.43 5.33 -15.57
CA PRO A 62 23.24 6.74 -15.30
C PRO A 62 21.76 7.09 -15.07
N GLY A 63 21.50 8.07 -14.21
CA GLY A 63 20.13 8.55 -13.93
C GLY A 63 19.36 7.76 -12.87
N LEU A 64 19.99 6.77 -12.23
CA LEU A 64 19.50 6.18 -10.98
C LEU A 64 19.38 7.25 -9.87
N THR A 65 18.77 6.87 -8.74
CA THR A 65 18.63 7.74 -7.56
C THR A 65 19.96 8.39 -7.17
N PRO A 66 20.06 9.73 -7.12
CA PRO A 66 21.28 10.40 -6.71
C PRO A 66 21.64 10.05 -5.26
N ALA A 67 22.73 9.31 -5.10
CA ALA A 67 23.33 8.98 -3.82
C ALA A 67 24.85 9.18 -3.92
N HIS A 68 25.46 9.72 -2.87
CA HIS A 68 26.90 9.67 -2.69
C HIS A 68 27.22 9.59 -1.21
N LEU A 69 27.94 8.54 -0.81
CA LEU A 69 28.52 8.43 0.53
C LEU A 69 30.01 8.14 0.35
N PRO A 70 30.91 9.09 0.67
CA PRO A 70 32.34 8.89 0.46
C PRO A 70 32.86 7.78 1.39
N VAL A 71 33.48 6.76 0.81
CA VAL A 71 34.05 5.60 1.53
C VAL A 71 35.52 5.40 1.19
N THR A 72 36.26 4.70 2.05
CA THR A 72 37.64 4.33 1.78
C THR A 72 37.69 3.17 0.78
N ALA A 73 37.73 3.50 -0.50
CA ALA A 73 37.83 2.57 -1.64
C ALA A 73 38.48 3.27 -2.86
N ASN A 74 38.87 2.51 -3.88
CA ASN A 74 39.22 3.08 -5.18
C ASN A 74 37.99 3.64 -5.91
N GLY A 75 38.21 4.59 -6.83
CA GLY A 75 37.13 5.33 -7.49
C GLY A 75 36.12 4.48 -8.28
N THR A 76 36.55 3.35 -8.87
CA THR A 76 35.63 2.45 -9.57
C THR A 76 34.73 1.71 -8.59
N ALA A 77 35.26 1.30 -7.44
CA ALA A 77 34.47 0.71 -6.36
C ALA A 77 33.52 1.73 -5.69
N GLN A 78 33.95 2.98 -5.50
CA GLN A 78 33.08 4.08 -5.06
C GLN A 78 31.88 4.26 -6.00
N ASN A 79 32.09 4.26 -7.33
CA ASN A 79 30.99 4.41 -8.29
C ASN A 79 29.94 3.28 -8.18
N PHE A 80 30.38 2.02 -8.00
CA PHE A 80 29.45 0.90 -7.79
C PHE A 80 28.81 0.88 -6.39
N PHE A 81 29.50 1.42 -5.38
CA PHE A 81 28.94 1.61 -4.05
C PHE A 81 27.83 2.69 -4.04
N ASP A 82 28.06 3.82 -4.71
CA ASP A 82 27.07 4.89 -4.88
C ASP A 82 25.88 4.44 -5.74
N GLN A 83 26.12 3.63 -6.79
CA GLN A 83 25.04 2.95 -7.52
C GLN A 83 24.24 2.00 -6.62
N GLY A 84 24.92 1.19 -5.81
CA GLY A 84 24.26 0.27 -4.87
C GLY A 84 23.39 1.01 -3.84
N LEU A 85 23.86 2.17 -3.36
CA LEU A 85 23.03 3.08 -2.56
C LEU A 85 21.84 3.59 -3.38
N GLY A 86 22.04 4.14 -4.58
CA GLY A 86 20.94 4.67 -5.40
C GLY A 86 19.85 3.64 -5.73
N GLN A 87 20.24 2.39 -5.96
CA GLN A 87 19.34 1.25 -6.12
C GLN A 87 18.59 0.92 -4.81
N LEU A 88 19.30 0.88 -3.68
CA LEU A 88 18.70 0.61 -2.36
C LEU A 88 17.68 1.68 -1.94
N LEU A 89 17.99 2.96 -2.15
CA LEU A 89 17.05 4.06 -1.91
C LEU A 89 15.81 3.92 -2.81
N GLY A 90 15.98 3.46 -4.05
CA GLY A 90 14.90 3.10 -4.97
C GLY A 90 14.23 1.74 -4.70
N PHE A 91 14.51 1.12 -3.56
CA PHE A 91 14.08 -0.23 -3.15
C PHE A 91 14.39 -1.39 -4.14
N ASP A 92 15.37 -1.23 -5.02
CA ASP A 92 15.88 -2.30 -5.88
C ASP A 92 17.01 -3.09 -5.17
N TYR A 93 16.63 -3.82 -4.12
CA TYR A 93 17.58 -4.47 -3.19
C TYR A 93 18.44 -5.57 -3.83
N ASP A 94 17.93 -6.30 -4.84
CA ASP A 94 18.69 -7.34 -5.53
C ASP A 94 19.78 -6.74 -6.45
N GLU A 95 19.49 -5.63 -7.14
CA GLU A 95 20.52 -4.87 -7.86
C GLU A 95 21.51 -4.20 -6.90
N ALA A 96 21.03 -3.59 -5.82
CA ALA A 96 21.87 -2.93 -4.82
C ALA A 96 22.92 -3.90 -4.27
N LEU A 97 22.49 -5.11 -3.88
CA LEU A 97 23.36 -6.20 -3.45
C LEU A 97 24.38 -6.60 -4.52
N ALA A 98 23.97 -6.66 -5.79
CA ALA A 98 24.87 -6.97 -6.90
C ALA A 98 25.92 -5.86 -7.15
N SER A 99 25.52 -4.58 -7.07
CA SER A 99 26.42 -3.43 -7.17
C SER A 99 27.40 -3.35 -6.00
N PHE A 100 26.95 -3.58 -4.76
CA PHE A 100 27.86 -3.64 -3.59
C PHE A 100 28.83 -4.84 -3.66
N ARG A 101 28.39 -5.99 -4.17
CA ARG A 101 29.26 -7.15 -4.46
C ARG A 101 30.32 -6.82 -5.52
N GLU A 102 29.96 -6.10 -6.58
CA GLU A 102 30.92 -5.63 -7.60
C GLU A 102 31.91 -4.61 -7.01
N ALA A 103 31.43 -3.66 -6.20
CA ALA A 103 32.29 -2.72 -5.49
C ALA A 103 33.33 -3.45 -4.61
N ARG A 104 32.92 -4.48 -3.84
CA ARG A 104 33.86 -5.33 -3.08
C ARG A 104 34.76 -6.20 -3.96
N ARG A 105 34.31 -6.62 -5.15
CA ARG A 105 35.14 -7.37 -6.11
C ARG A 105 36.27 -6.50 -6.68
N LEU A 106 35.98 -5.21 -6.88
CA LEU A 106 36.92 -4.19 -7.34
C LEU A 106 37.80 -3.62 -6.21
N ASP A 107 37.30 -3.63 -4.97
CA ASP A 107 38.07 -3.25 -3.78
C ASP A 107 37.77 -4.16 -2.57
N PRO A 108 38.55 -5.24 -2.39
CA PRO A 108 38.39 -6.13 -1.24
C PRO A 108 38.68 -5.48 0.11
N ALA A 109 39.37 -4.33 0.14
CA ALA A 109 39.68 -3.59 1.37
C ALA A 109 38.53 -2.66 1.78
N CYS A 110 37.61 -2.33 0.87
CA CYS A 110 36.43 -1.50 1.14
C CYS A 110 35.54 -2.11 2.25
N VAL A 111 35.74 -1.66 3.49
CA VAL A 111 34.96 -2.11 4.65
C VAL A 111 33.48 -1.74 4.51
N MET A 112 33.18 -0.57 3.96
CA MET A 112 31.80 -0.12 3.75
C MET A 112 31.08 -0.85 2.60
N CYS A 113 31.78 -1.45 1.65
CA CYS A 113 31.13 -2.28 0.62
C CYS A 113 30.47 -3.52 1.25
N ARG A 114 31.11 -4.13 2.26
CA ARG A 114 30.50 -5.20 3.09
C ARG A 114 29.34 -4.71 3.94
N TRP A 115 29.37 -3.46 4.38
CA TRP A 115 28.23 -2.82 5.06
C TRP A 115 27.05 -2.64 4.10
N GLY A 116 27.30 -2.22 2.86
CA GLY A 116 26.28 -2.09 1.80
C GLY A 116 25.62 -3.43 1.46
N GLU A 117 26.42 -4.48 1.23
CA GLU A 117 25.89 -5.84 1.05
C GLU A 117 25.03 -6.28 2.23
N ALA A 118 25.49 -6.05 3.47
CA ALA A 118 24.74 -6.41 4.66
C ALA A 118 23.49 -5.54 4.91
N LEU A 119 23.44 -4.30 4.42
CA LEU A 119 22.24 -3.47 4.42
C LEU A 119 21.22 -4.02 3.41
N ALA A 120 21.69 -4.34 2.20
CA ALA A 120 20.86 -4.84 1.10
C ALA A 120 20.27 -6.25 1.35
N LEU A 121 20.92 -7.07 2.18
CA LEU A 121 20.40 -8.36 2.66
C LEU A 121 19.38 -8.23 3.81
N GLY A 122 19.05 -7.02 4.24
CA GLY A 122 18.08 -6.76 5.30
C GLY A 122 16.63 -6.70 4.81
N PRO A 123 15.64 -6.71 5.73
CA PRO A 123 14.29 -6.30 5.38
C PRO A 123 14.25 -4.81 5.03
N TYR A 124 13.14 -4.42 4.41
CA TYR A 124 12.71 -3.04 4.19
C TYR A 124 11.17 -3.00 4.21
N ILE A 125 10.52 -1.84 4.10
CA ILE A 125 9.06 -1.70 4.30
C ILE A 125 8.17 -2.60 3.42
N ASN A 126 8.63 -3.01 2.23
CA ASN A 126 7.86 -3.90 1.35
C ASN A 126 8.31 -5.35 1.45
N SER A 127 9.39 -5.67 2.15
CA SER A 127 9.93 -7.04 2.25
C SER A 127 8.99 -8.02 2.96
N GLY A 128 8.97 -9.26 2.48
CA GLY A 128 8.49 -10.39 3.27
C GLY A 128 9.47 -10.79 4.38
N PRO A 129 9.11 -11.77 5.24
CA PRO A 129 10.04 -12.30 6.26
C PRO A 129 11.32 -12.85 5.63
N ILE A 130 12.47 -12.28 6.00
CA ILE A 130 13.77 -12.69 5.46
C ILE A 130 14.16 -14.09 5.98
N ASP A 131 14.73 -14.91 5.10
CA ASP A 131 15.14 -16.28 5.43
C ASP A 131 16.41 -16.32 6.32
N ALA A 132 16.57 -17.42 7.04
CA ALA A 132 17.66 -17.58 8.02
C ALA A 132 19.07 -17.65 7.40
N ALA A 133 19.21 -18.03 6.12
CA ALA A 133 20.50 -18.07 5.44
C ALA A 133 20.92 -16.68 4.95
N THR A 134 20.00 -15.89 4.38
CA THR A 134 20.23 -14.46 4.06
C THR A 134 20.64 -13.67 5.31
N ILE A 135 19.96 -13.91 6.46
CA ILE A 135 20.32 -13.28 7.74
C ILE A 135 21.70 -13.75 8.25
N ALA A 136 22.07 -15.00 8.00
CA ALA A 136 23.39 -15.52 8.34
C ALA A 136 24.50 -14.92 7.44
N GLU A 137 24.23 -14.69 6.16
CA GLU A 137 25.13 -14.00 5.23
C GLU A 137 25.36 -12.55 5.68
N ALA A 138 24.28 -11.80 5.95
CA ALA A 138 24.37 -10.42 6.44
C ALA A 138 25.15 -10.31 7.76
N ARG A 139 24.90 -11.23 8.70
CA ARG A 139 25.65 -11.35 9.97
C ARG A 139 27.13 -11.64 9.73
N ALA A 140 27.48 -12.50 8.77
CA ALA A 140 28.86 -12.85 8.44
C ALA A 140 29.61 -11.68 7.78
N LEU A 141 28.94 -10.93 6.89
CA LEU A 141 29.49 -9.71 6.28
C LEU A 141 29.80 -8.63 7.32
N VAL A 142 28.87 -8.33 8.23
CA VAL A 142 29.12 -7.38 9.34
C VAL A 142 30.20 -7.89 10.29
N GLY A 143 30.15 -9.15 10.71
CA GLY A 143 31.16 -9.77 11.57
C GLY A 143 32.56 -9.88 10.92
N SER A 144 32.63 -9.81 9.60
CA SER A 144 33.87 -9.66 8.83
C SER A 144 34.34 -8.21 8.84
N ALA A 145 33.48 -7.26 8.42
CA ALA A 145 33.78 -5.83 8.37
C ALA A 145 34.20 -5.25 9.72
N LEU A 146 33.62 -5.73 10.84
CA LEU A 146 33.99 -5.29 12.18
C LEU A 146 35.46 -5.56 12.55
N LYS A 147 36.08 -6.61 11.99
CA LYS A 147 37.50 -6.93 12.25
C LYS A 147 38.44 -5.88 11.64
N ASP A 148 38.06 -5.35 10.49
CA ASP A 148 38.84 -4.38 9.71
C ASP A 148 38.42 -2.92 10.00
N SER A 149 37.39 -2.74 10.84
CA SER A 149 36.75 -1.45 11.13
C SER A 149 37.63 -0.37 11.78
N ALA A 150 38.89 -0.70 12.12
CA ALA A 150 39.86 0.26 12.64
C ALA A 150 40.23 1.37 11.65
N VAL A 151 39.95 1.19 10.34
CA VAL A 151 40.18 2.21 9.30
C VAL A 151 38.97 3.13 9.05
N LEU A 152 37.82 2.89 9.69
CA LEU A 152 36.60 3.63 9.43
C LEU A 152 36.56 4.99 10.16
N ALA A 153 35.95 5.98 9.50
CA ALA A 153 35.56 7.22 10.17
C ALA A 153 34.51 6.94 11.28
N PRO A 154 34.41 7.80 12.32
CA PRO A 154 33.52 7.54 13.46
C PRO A 154 32.04 7.30 13.11
N ARG A 155 31.52 8.01 12.10
CA ARG A 155 30.16 7.80 11.56
C ARG A 155 30.01 6.42 10.93
N ASP A 156 30.90 6.08 10.01
CA ASP A 156 30.85 4.85 9.22
C ASP A 156 31.01 3.62 10.12
N ARG A 157 31.89 3.73 11.13
CA ARG A 157 32.02 2.74 12.21
C ARG A 157 30.71 2.56 12.98
N ALA A 158 30.04 3.64 13.32
CA ALA A 158 28.78 3.60 14.07
C ALA A 158 27.61 3.04 13.24
N LEU A 159 27.56 3.33 11.92
CA LEU A 159 26.63 2.69 10.97
C LEU A 159 26.86 1.17 10.87
N LEU A 160 28.11 0.71 10.96
CA LEU A 160 28.46 -0.72 11.02
C LEU A 160 28.07 -1.38 12.35
N ASP A 161 28.30 -0.71 13.48
CA ASP A 161 27.82 -1.18 14.80
C ASP A 161 26.28 -1.26 14.85
N ALA A 162 25.56 -0.38 14.14
CA ALA A 162 24.10 -0.46 14.01
C ALA A 162 23.63 -1.70 13.23
N LEU A 163 24.27 -2.05 12.09
CA LEU A 163 23.95 -3.31 11.41
C LEU A 163 24.30 -4.55 12.25
N TRP A 164 25.33 -4.48 13.09
CA TRP A 164 25.61 -5.55 14.05
C TRP A 164 24.48 -5.71 15.08
N MET A 165 23.85 -4.60 15.50
CA MET A 165 22.62 -4.66 16.30
C MET A 165 21.42 -5.21 15.50
N ARG A 166 21.31 -4.93 14.20
CA ARG A 166 20.25 -5.46 13.30
C ARG A 166 20.30 -6.99 13.20
N TYR A 167 21.50 -7.58 13.13
CA TYR A 167 21.69 -9.02 12.91
C TYR A 167 22.23 -9.80 14.11
N ALA A 168 22.22 -9.24 15.32
CA ALA A 168 22.79 -9.86 16.53
C ALA A 168 22.31 -11.32 16.74
N PRO A 169 23.18 -12.26 17.19
CA PRO A 169 22.80 -13.66 17.39
C PRO A 169 21.64 -13.86 18.38
N GLY A 170 20.67 -14.71 18.00
CA GLY A 170 19.45 -15.00 18.76
C GLY A 170 18.39 -13.90 18.67
N GLY A 171 17.13 -14.25 18.41
CA GLY A 171 16.02 -13.31 18.27
C GLY A 171 14.73 -13.95 17.76
N ARG A 172 13.64 -13.17 17.64
CA ARG A 172 12.47 -13.55 16.83
C ARG A 172 12.80 -13.31 15.34
N GLN A 173 11.95 -13.78 14.42
CA GLN A 173 12.14 -13.62 12.96
C GLN A 173 13.57 -13.95 12.51
N ASN A 174 14.02 -15.18 12.75
CA ASN A 174 15.31 -15.72 12.29
C ASN A 174 16.58 -14.95 12.76
N GLY A 175 16.45 -13.94 13.63
CA GLY A 175 17.55 -13.14 14.17
C GLY A 175 17.72 -11.74 13.56
N VAL A 176 16.65 -11.16 12.99
CA VAL A 176 16.60 -9.70 12.71
C VAL A 176 15.97 -8.95 13.88
N HIS A 177 16.61 -7.86 14.30
CA HIS A 177 16.19 -7.03 15.44
C HIS A 177 15.72 -5.64 15.00
N GLY A 178 14.69 -5.56 14.14
CA GLY A 178 14.22 -4.30 13.53
C GLY A 178 14.06 -3.14 14.53
N ASN A 179 13.35 -3.36 15.65
CA ASN A 179 13.20 -2.36 16.71
C ASN A 179 14.55 -1.92 17.32
N ARG A 180 15.49 -2.84 17.60
CA ARG A 180 16.80 -2.49 18.15
C ARG A 180 17.65 -1.71 17.13
N TYR A 181 17.53 -2.03 15.85
CA TYR A 181 18.18 -1.30 14.77
C TYR A 181 17.63 0.14 14.69
N ALA A 182 16.30 0.29 14.65
CA ALA A 182 15.62 1.59 14.68
C ALA A 182 16.02 2.44 15.91
N ASP A 183 16.00 1.86 17.12
CA ASP A 183 16.42 2.52 18.35
C ASP A 183 17.89 2.96 18.29
N THR A 184 18.73 2.21 17.58
CA THR A 184 20.16 2.53 17.43
C THR A 184 20.38 3.63 16.40
N MET A 185 19.73 3.55 15.23
CA MET A 185 19.78 4.61 14.22
C MET A 185 19.20 5.94 14.76
N LEU A 186 18.15 5.91 15.58
CA LEU A 186 17.64 7.08 16.30
C LEU A 186 18.70 7.75 17.18
N ARG A 187 19.52 6.96 17.90
CA ARG A 187 20.64 7.51 18.70
C ARG A 187 21.76 8.05 17.81
N LEU A 188 21.99 7.44 16.64
CA LEU A 188 22.97 7.94 15.67
C LEU A 188 22.54 9.27 15.04
N ALA A 189 21.27 9.44 14.68
CA ALA A 189 20.75 10.72 14.19
C ALA A 189 20.85 11.83 15.25
N ALA A 190 20.74 11.49 16.55
CA ALA A 190 21.00 12.43 17.64
C ALA A 190 22.51 12.71 17.88
N GLN A 191 23.39 11.79 17.51
CA GLN A 191 24.86 11.93 17.60
C GLN A 191 25.44 12.71 16.40
N PHE A 192 24.82 12.59 15.23
CA PHE A 192 25.21 13.22 13.97
C PHE A 192 24.05 14.07 13.40
N PRO A 193 23.61 15.13 14.09
CA PRO A 193 22.36 15.85 13.76
C PRO A 193 22.40 16.57 12.40
N ASP A 194 23.59 16.87 11.89
CA ASP A 194 23.82 17.54 10.60
C ASP A 194 24.12 16.57 9.44
N ASP A 195 24.14 15.25 9.70
CA ASP A 195 24.30 14.23 8.66
C ASP A 195 22.91 13.76 8.17
N ASP A 196 22.45 14.35 7.06
CA ASP A 196 21.17 14.01 6.43
C ASP A 196 21.06 12.50 6.11
N PHE A 197 22.15 11.85 5.68
CA PHE A 197 22.16 10.43 5.35
C PHE A 197 21.84 9.57 6.59
N VAL A 198 22.46 9.85 7.75
CA VAL A 198 22.14 9.17 9.01
C VAL A 198 20.70 9.45 9.45
N ALA A 199 20.21 10.68 9.28
CA ALA A 199 18.85 11.07 9.65
C ALA A 199 17.77 10.35 8.80
N VAL A 200 17.96 10.22 7.48
CA VAL A 200 17.01 9.52 6.61
C VAL A 200 17.02 8.01 6.85
N HIS A 201 18.20 7.37 6.98
CA HIS A 201 18.26 5.94 7.29
C HIS A 201 17.74 5.61 8.71
N ALA A 202 17.72 6.58 9.63
CA ALA A 202 17.01 6.43 10.90
C ALA A 202 15.49 6.48 10.74
N ALA A 203 14.94 7.28 9.82
CA ALA A 203 13.53 7.25 9.48
C ALA A 203 13.12 5.95 8.77
N GLU A 204 13.95 5.46 7.83
CA GLU A 204 13.76 4.16 7.16
C GLU A 204 13.74 3.01 8.18
N ALA A 205 14.75 2.92 9.06
CA ALA A 205 14.83 1.89 10.09
C ALA A 205 13.61 1.89 11.04
N ILE A 206 13.02 3.06 11.31
CA ILE A 206 11.77 3.19 12.07
C ILE A 206 10.58 2.62 11.31
N MET A 207 10.51 2.88 10.00
CA MET A 207 9.44 2.37 9.12
C MET A 207 9.54 0.85 8.98
N ASP A 208 10.74 0.30 8.78
CA ASP A 208 11.02 -1.15 8.80
C ASP A 208 10.60 -1.85 10.10
N ALA A 209 10.69 -1.14 11.23
CA ALA A 209 10.31 -1.65 12.54
C ALA A 209 8.80 -1.54 12.83
N GLN A 210 8.05 -0.83 11.98
CA GLN A 210 6.62 -0.55 12.12
C GLN A 210 5.91 -0.51 10.75
N PRO A 211 6.14 -1.47 9.83
CA PRO A 211 5.85 -1.32 8.41
C PRO A 211 4.36 -1.12 8.14
N TRP A 212 4.03 -0.09 7.36
CA TRP A 212 2.67 0.37 6.99
C TRP A 212 1.76 0.83 8.14
N ASP A 213 2.17 0.63 9.40
CA ASP A 213 1.37 0.91 10.60
C ASP A 213 1.65 2.30 11.17
N TYR A 214 1.82 3.32 10.32
CA TYR A 214 2.37 4.63 10.69
C TYR A 214 1.37 5.57 11.41
N TRP A 215 0.07 5.30 11.35
CA TRP A 215 -0.99 6.21 11.83
C TRP A 215 -2.04 5.52 12.70
N GLN A 216 -2.60 6.28 13.64
CA GLN A 216 -3.83 5.89 14.35
C GLN A 216 -5.05 6.00 13.42
N ALA A 217 -6.16 5.36 13.80
CA ALA A 217 -7.41 5.41 13.05
C ALA A 217 -7.83 6.86 12.74
N GLY A 218 -8.16 7.12 11.47
CA GLY A 218 -8.49 8.46 10.98
C GLY A 218 -7.28 9.33 10.61
N GLY A 219 -6.04 8.81 10.63
CA GLY A 219 -4.89 9.39 9.91
C GLY A 219 -4.34 10.72 10.45
N ARG A 220 -4.75 11.17 11.64
CA ARG A 220 -4.34 12.48 12.20
C ARG A 220 -3.22 12.43 13.23
N THR A 221 -3.02 11.28 13.88
CA THR A 221 -2.01 11.10 14.93
C THR A 221 -1.03 10.01 14.50
N PRO A 222 0.28 10.27 14.41
CA PRO A 222 1.26 9.22 14.15
C PRO A 222 1.21 8.14 15.23
N LYS A 223 1.41 6.88 14.84
CA LYS A 223 1.42 5.73 15.74
C LYS A 223 2.87 5.42 16.15
N GLY A 224 3.08 5.11 17.43
CA GLY A 224 4.38 4.65 17.93
C GLY A 224 5.54 5.57 17.52
N ARG A 225 6.55 4.97 16.87
CA ARG A 225 7.80 5.64 16.45
C ARG A 225 7.69 6.40 15.12
N ALA A 226 6.59 6.26 14.36
CA ALA A 226 6.44 6.95 13.07
C ALA A 226 6.43 8.49 13.18
N GLY A 227 6.05 9.03 14.35
CA GLY A 227 6.17 10.46 14.65
C GLY A 227 7.62 10.96 14.70
N ASP A 228 8.60 10.09 14.92
CA ASP A 228 10.03 10.42 14.89
C ASP A 228 10.57 10.38 13.44
N ALA A 229 10.19 9.37 12.66
CA ALA A 229 10.52 9.28 11.23
C ALA A 229 10.05 10.51 10.45
N LEU A 230 8.81 10.96 10.68
CA LEU A 230 8.26 12.19 10.09
C LEU A 230 9.13 13.42 10.39
N ARG A 231 9.52 13.62 11.66
CA ARG A 231 10.35 14.78 12.04
C ARG A 231 11.76 14.71 11.45
N LEU A 232 12.36 13.52 11.36
CA LEU A 232 13.67 13.34 10.72
C LEU A 232 13.58 13.72 9.23
N VAL A 233 12.62 13.15 8.51
CA VAL A 233 12.40 13.41 7.08
C VAL A 233 12.07 14.89 6.80
N GLU A 234 11.18 15.50 7.58
CA GLU A 234 10.84 16.93 7.42
C GLU A 234 12.02 17.86 7.77
N THR A 235 12.91 17.45 8.70
CA THR A 235 14.15 18.18 9.00
C THR A 235 15.13 18.13 7.82
N VAL A 236 15.32 16.95 7.24
CA VAL A 236 16.16 16.78 6.05
C VAL A 236 15.59 17.56 4.86
N LEU A 237 14.29 17.49 4.60
CA LEU A 237 13.66 18.24 3.50
C LEU A 237 13.67 19.77 3.70
N ALA A 238 13.81 20.26 4.93
CA ALA A 238 14.01 21.68 5.22
C ALA A 238 15.45 22.16 4.92
N ARG A 239 16.46 21.27 5.04
CA ARG A 239 17.86 21.54 4.65
C ARG A 239 18.11 21.30 3.17
N THR A 240 17.62 20.16 2.68
CA THR A 240 17.91 19.56 1.38
C THR A 240 16.59 19.19 0.68
N PRO A 241 15.85 20.16 0.10
CA PRO A 241 14.51 19.91 -0.47
C PRO A 241 14.45 18.94 -1.66
N ASN A 242 15.61 18.54 -2.19
CA ASN A 242 15.74 17.60 -3.30
C ASN A 242 16.43 16.29 -2.86
N ASP A 243 16.53 15.99 -1.55
CA ASP A 243 16.97 14.68 -1.11
C ASP A 243 15.96 13.61 -1.57
N PRO A 244 16.34 12.65 -2.42
CA PRO A 244 15.38 11.75 -3.05
C PRO A 244 14.79 10.76 -2.05
N GLN A 245 15.56 10.30 -1.05
CA GLN A 245 15.06 9.34 -0.07
C GLN A 245 14.17 10.01 0.97
N ALA A 246 14.48 11.23 1.41
CA ALA A 246 13.58 11.98 2.29
C ALA A 246 12.24 12.28 1.58
N ILE A 247 12.25 12.60 0.27
CA ILE A 247 11.01 12.72 -0.50
C ILE A 247 10.27 11.37 -0.55
N HIS A 248 10.97 10.28 -0.89
CA HIS A 248 10.42 8.92 -0.99
C HIS A 248 9.74 8.48 0.31
N LEU A 249 10.44 8.58 1.44
CA LEU A 249 9.90 8.23 2.76
C LEU A 249 8.75 9.17 3.18
N LEU A 250 8.75 10.45 2.80
CA LEU A 250 7.63 11.35 3.11
C LEU A 250 6.34 10.93 2.40
N ILE A 251 6.43 10.40 1.17
CA ILE A 251 5.27 9.87 0.44
C ILE A 251 4.67 8.70 1.26
N HIS A 252 5.47 7.68 1.56
CA HIS A 252 5.03 6.53 2.36
C HIS A 252 4.55 6.88 3.78
N LEU A 253 5.19 7.83 4.45
CA LEU A 253 4.77 8.30 5.77
C LEU A 253 3.47 9.12 5.76
N THR A 254 2.97 9.58 4.60
CA THR A 254 1.77 10.44 4.51
C THR A 254 0.60 9.83 3.74
N GLU A 255 0.81 8.73 3.01
CA GLU A 255 -0.23 7.93 2.33
C GLU A 255 -1.45 7.61 3.20
N ALA A 256 -1.25 6.89 4.31
CA ALA A 256 -2.32 6.50 5.23
C ALA A 256 -2.82 7.66 6.13
N SER A 257 -2.29 8.87 5.95
CA SER A 257 -2.63 10.03 6.77
C SER A 257 -3.91 10.75 6.28
N ALA A 258 -4.37 11.70 7.08
CA ALA A 258 -5.38 12.69 6.75
C ALA A 258 -4.79 13.98 6.13
N ALA A 259 -3.49 14.01 5.82
CA ALA A 259 -2.77 15.13 5.23
C ALA A 259 -1.74 14.68 4.14
N PRO A 260 -2.16 13.89 3.12
CA PRO A 260 -1.27 13.39 2.06
C PRO A 260 -0.67 14.50 1.19
N GLU A 261 -1.25 15.72 1.20
CA GLU A 261 -0.72 16.89 0.51
C GLU A 261 0.68 17.32 1.00
N ARG A 262 1.10 16.90 2.20
CA ARG A 262 2.45 17.16 2.73
C ARG A 262 3.56 16.65 1.80
N ALA A 263 3.37 15.49 1.16
CA ALA A 263 4.34 14.94 0.23
C ALA A 263 4.29 15.56 -1.19
N ALA A 264 3.19 16.24 -1.55
CA ALA A 264 2.90 16.65 -2.93
C ALA A 264 4.01 17.49 -3.59
N ALA A 265 4.64 18.39 -2.83
CA ALA A 265 5.73 19.21 -3.35
C ALA A 265 6.97 18.38 -3.71
N GLY A 266 7.34 17.39 -2.87
CA GLY A 266 8.45 16.48 -3.14
C GLY A 266 8.12 15.49 -4.26
N ALA A 267 6.92 14.89 -4.22
CA ALA A 267 6.40 14.01 -5.26
C ALA A 267 6.46 14.63 -6.67
N ALA A 268 6.20 15.94 -6.80
CA ALA A 268 6.35 16.66 -8.07
C ALA A 268 7.79 16.73 -8.62
N ARG A 269 8.82 16.40 -7.82
CA ARG A 269 10.24 16.42 -8.21
C ARG A 269 10.85 15.03 -8.35
N LEU A 270 10.43 14.04 -7.56
CA LEU A 270 11.15 12.77 -7.36
C LEU A 270 11.53 12.03 -8.66
N GLY A 271 10.56 11.79 -9.56
CA GLY A 271 10.82 11.10 -10.82
C GLY A 271 11.74 11.87 -11.80
N GLY A 272 11.92 13.18 -11.60
CA GLY A 272 12.89 13.99 -12.33
C GLY A 272 14.29 14.01 -11.70
N LEU A 273 14.41 13.65 -10.42
CA LEU A 273 15.69 13.48 -9.72
C LEU A 273 16.34 12.12 -10.04
N ALA A 274 15.51 11.08 -10.25
CA ALA A 274 15.94 9.69 -10.41
C ALA A 274 15.28 9.00 -11.64
N PRO A 275 15.40 9.56 -12.86
CA PRO A 275 14.62 9.14 -14.04
C PRO A 275 14.87 7.71 -14.55
N ALA A 276 15.97 7.06 -14.14
CA ALA A 276 16.28 5.66 -14.46
C ALA A 276 16.12 4.69 -13.27
N ALA A 277 15.59 5.16 -12.12
CA ALA A 277 15.16 4.32 -11.01
C ALA A 277 13.62 4.16 -11.06
N PRO A 278 13.09 3.04 -11.59
CA PRO A 278 11.66 2.96 -11.96
C PRO A 278 10.70 3.23 -10.79
N HIS A 279 11.04 2.74 -9.60
CA HIS A 279 10.25 2.96 -8.39
C HIS A 279 10.18 4.44 -8.00
N MET A 280 11.29 5.20 -8.08
CA MET A 280 11.30 6.64 -7.82
C MET A 280 10.46 7.44 -8.84
N VAL A 281 10.37 6.98 -10.09
CA VAL A 281 9.48 7.54 -11.11
C VAL A 281 8.00 7.24 -10.80
N HIS A 282 7.73 6.09 -10.20
CA HIS A 282 6.39 5.64 -9.79
C HIS A 282 5.86 6.30 -8.51
N MET A 283 6.70 6.46 -7.48
CA MET A 283 6.30 6.90 -6.14
C MET A 283 5.41 8.16 -6.09
N PRO A 284 5.58 9.19 -6.94
CA PRO A 284 4.66 10.33 -7.00
C PRO A 284 3.19 9.93 -7.22
N SER A 285 2.94 8.80 -7.87
CA SER A 285 1.61 8.29 -8.15
C SER A 285 0.82 7.92 -6.88
N HIS A 286 1.48 7.57 -5.78
CA HIS A 286 0.83 7.32 -4.48
C HIS A 286 0.21 8.63 -3.95
N SER A 287 1.00 9.70 -3.87
CA SER A 287 0.51 11.05 -3.53
C SER A 287 -0.61 11.51 -4.47
N TRP A 288 -0.45 11.29 -5.78
CA TRP A 288 -1.46 11.67 -6.77
C TRP A 288 -2.77 10.87 -6.60
N TYR A 289 -2.70 9.57 -6.32
CA TYR A 289 -3.87 8.74 -6.04
C TYR A 289 -4.62 9.21 -4.80
N ARG A 290 -3.91 9.55 -3.72
CA ARG A 290 -4.52 10.06 -2.47
C ARG A 290 -5.18 11.43 -2.66
N LEU A 291 -4.63 12.27 -3.53
CA LEU A 291 -5.13 13.60 -3.86
C LEU A 291 -6.16 13.62 -5.00
N GLY A 292 -6.51 12.46 -5.58
CA GLY A 292 -7.45 12.35 -6.69
C GLY A 292 -6.93 12.80 -8.05
N ARG A 293 -5.62 13.03 -8.16
CA ARG A 293 -4.90 13.41 -9.37
C ARG A 293 -4.62 12.18 -10.24
N PHE A 294 -5.66 11.42 -10.57
CA PHE A 294 -5.51 10.12 -11.23
C PHE A 294 -4.84 10.21 -12.61
N THR A 295 -5.04 11.29 -13.37
CA THR A 295 -4.32 11.54 -14.63
C THR A 295 -2.80 11.64 -14.41
N ASP A 296 -2.36 12.33 -13.36
CA ASP A 296 -0.94 12.42 -12.99
C ASP A 296 -0.40 11.08 -12.46
N ALA A 297 -1.22 10.32 -11.73
CA ALA A 297 -0.89 8.95 -11.31
C ALA A 297 -0.69 8.03 -12.51
N ILE A 298 -1.58 8.09 -13.52
CA ILE A 298 -1.46 7.35 -14.78
C ILE A 298 -0.19 7.74 -15.54
N ALA A 299 0.13 9.04 -15.62
CA ALA A 299 1.33 9.53 -16.28
C ALA A 299 2.62 9.02 -15.60
N ALA A 300 2.71 9.13 -14.27
CA ALA A 300 3.84 8.63 -13.50
C ALA A 300 4.01 7.10 -13.64
N ASN A 301 2.92 6.33 -13.63
CA ASN A 301 2.98 4.88 -13.84
C ASN A 301 3.41 4.50 -15.26
N LYS A 302 2.93 5.19 -16.30
CA LYS A 302 3.38 4.96 -17.69
C LYS A 302 4.88 5.30 -17.86
N ALA A 303 5.37 6.34 -17.18
CA ALA A 303 6.79 6.68 -17.16
C ALA A 303 7.64 5.63 -16.40
N ALA A 304 7.15 5.14 -15.26
CA ALA A 304 7.83 4.12 -14.47
C ALA A 304 7.96 2.79 -15.21
N ILE A 305 6.88 2.32 -15.87
CA ILE A 305 6.90 1.13 -16.72
C ILE A 305 7.92 1.29 -17.86
N ALA A 306 7.99 2.45 -18.51
CA ALA A 306 8.99 2.73 -19.53
C ALA A 306 10.44 2.70 -18.98
N ALA A 307 10.63 3.08 -17.71
CA ALA A 307 11.90 2.98 -17.01
C ALA A 307 12.24 1.53 -16.63
N ASP A 308 11.29 0.71 -16.14
CA ASP A 308 11.49 -0.74 -15.90
C ASP A 308 11.97 -1.42 -17.18
N GLU A 309 11.29 -1.16 -18.31
CA GLU A 309 11.69 -1.73 -19.60
C GLU A 309 13.07 -1.23 -20.06
N ALA A 310 13.39 0.05 -19.85
CA ALA A 310 14.69 0.60 -20.21
C ALA A 310 15.83 -0.03 -19.39
N TYR A 311 15.64 -0.17 -18.07
CA TYR A 311 16.60 -0.79 -17.18
C TYR A 311 16.77 -2.28 -17.50
N ALA A 312 15.68 -3.03 -17.65
CA ALA A 312 15.72 -4.45 -18.01
C ALA A 312 16.43 -4.69 -19.35
N ARG A 313 16.21 -3.83 -20.36
CA ARG A 313 16.95 -3.88 -21.63
C ARG A 313 18.45 -3.57 -21.46
N ALA A 314 18.83 -2.74 -20.50
CA ALA A 314 20.23 -2.41 -20.22
C ALA A 314 20.97 -3.52 -19.45
N THR A 315 20.28 -4.26 -18.58
CA THR A 315 20.86 -5.36 -17.76
C THR A 315 20.63 -6.77 -18.33
N GLY A 316 19.85 -6.90 -19.41
CA GLY A 316 19.53 -8.18 -20.05
C GLY A 316 18.40 -8.97 -19.37
N GLY A 317 17.58 -8.30 -18.55
CA GLY A 317 16.38 -8.88 -17.92
C GLY A 317 15.14 -8.85 -18.81
N GLU A 318 14.11 -9.61 -18.42
CA GLU A 318 12.76 -9.55 -19.02
C GLU A 318 11.94 -8.41 -18.36
N PRO A 319 11.53 -7.37 -19.12
CA PRO A 319 10.86 -6.19 -18.55
C PRO A 319 9.66 -6.47 -17.65
N ARG A 320 8.76 -7.38 -18.03
CA ARG A 320 7.53 -7.67 -17.25
C ARG A 320 7.79 -8.30 -15.89
N HIS A 321 8.99 -8.82 -15.66
CA HIS A 321 9.39 -9.42 -14.39
C HIS A 321 10.43 -8.58 -13.64
N TYR A 322 10.83 -7.43 -14.21
CA TYR A 322 11.83 -6.55 -13.64
C TYR A 322 11.24 -5.69 -12.52
N GLY A 323 11.98 -5.56 -11.41
CA GLY A 323 11.72 -4.61 -10.32
C GLY A 323 10.24 -4.51 -9.91
N TYR A 324 9.73 -3.28 -9.93
CA TYR A 324 8.37 -2.94 -9.49
C TYR A 324 7.33 -2.92 -10.63
N PHE A 325 7.64 -3.40 -11.83
CA PHE A 325 6.74 -3.43 -13.00
C PHE A 325 5.30 -3.90 -12.67
N ARG A 326 5.18 -4.94 -11.83
CA ARG A 326 3.88 -5.44 -11.32
C ARG A 326 3.10 -4.37 -10.56
N HIS A 327 3.75 -3.68 -9.62
CA HIS A 327 3.12 -2.65 -8.80
C HIS A 327 2.75 -1.42 -9.63
N HIS A 328 3.60 -1.04 -10.58
CA HIS A 328 3.32 0.06 -11.52
C HIS A 328 2.12 -0.27 -12.42
N SER A 329 2.04 -1.49 -12.96
CA SER A 329 0.89 -1.97 -13.75
C SER A 329 -0.40 -2.04 -12.91
N HIS A 330 -0.28 -2.43 -11.63
CA HIS A 330 -1.39 -2.51 -10.68
C HIS A 330 -1.98 -1.14 -10.35
N PHE A 331 -1.13 -0.15 -10.06
CA PHE A 331 -1.54 1.25 -9.90
C PHE A 331 -2.14 1.84 -11.18
N LEU A 332 -1.54 1.56 -12.34
CA LEU A 332 -2.03 2.04 -13.63
C LEU A 332 -3.46 1.58 -13.91
N ALA A 333 -3.74 0.28 -13.73
CA ALA A 333 -5.09 -0.28 -13.90
C ALA A 333 -6.11 0.33 -12.93
N SER A 334 -5.70 0.50 -11.66
CA SER A 334 -6.59 1.06 -10.63
C SER A 334 -6.90 2.54 -10.85
N ALA A 335 -5.89 3.36 -11.17
CA ALA A 335 -6.03 4.79 -11.42
C ALA A 335 -6.85 5.10 -12.69
N ALA A 336 -6.60 4.35 -13.79
CA ALA A 336 -7.39 4.44 -15.01
C ALA A 336 -8.88 4.10 -14.76
N THR A 337 -9.15 3.14 -13.89
CA THR A 337 -10.52 2.79 -13.47
C THR A 337 -11.24 3.94 -12.75
N GLN A 338 -10.54 4.77 -11.96
CA GLN A 338 -11.15 5.91 -11.25
C GLN A 338 -11.68 7.01 -12.17
N ILE A 339 -11.09 7.16 -13.36
CA ILE A 339 -11.46 8.21 -14.33
C ILE A 339 -12.25 7.71 -15.54
N GLY A 340 -12.43 6.39 -15.69
CA GLY A 340 -13.14 5.82 -16.84
C GLY A 340 -12.26 5.58 -18.06
N ASP A 341 -10.93 5.63 -17.94
CA ASP A 341 -9.99 5.32 -19.03
C ASP A 341 -9.96 3.81 -19.29
N ARG A 342 -10.94 3.35 -20.09
CA ARG A 342 -11.13 1.96 -20.49
C ARG A 342 -9.89 1.35 -21.15
N GLU A 343 -9.20 2.11 -22.00
CA GLU A 343 -8.09 1.60 -22.80
C GLU A 343 -6.88 1.33 -21.93
N THR A 344 -6.45 2.33 -21.14
CA THR A 344 -5.36 2.16 -20.18
C THR A 344 -5.70 1.11 -19.12
N ALA A 345 -6.94 1.08 -18.60
CA ALA A 345 -7.32 0.14 -17.56
C ALA A 345 -7.29 -1.32 -18.02
N LEU A 346 -7.75 -1.62 -19.23
CA LEU A 346 -7.73 -2.98 -19.78
C LEU A 346 -6.32 -3.39 -20.19
N ALA A 347 -5.54 -2.52 -20.85
CA ALA A 347 -4.15 -2.83 -21.21
C ALA A 347 -3.26 -3.05 -19.98
N ALA A 348 -3.46 -2.27 -18.91
CA ALA A 348 -2.75 -2.46 -17.64
C ALA A 348 -3.21 -3.73 -16.89
N ALA A 349 -4.48 -4.13 -17.02
CA ALA A 349 -4.97 -5.42 -16.50
C ALA A 349 -4.33 -6.61 -17.24
N ASP A 350 -4.21 -6.55 -18.56
CA ASP A 350 -3.51 -7.55 -19.38
C ASP A 350 -2.02 -7.63 -19.00
N ALA A 351 -1.34 -6.49 -18.87
CA ALA A 351 0.06 -6.44 -18.45
C ALA A 351 0.29 -6.99 -17.03
N LEU A 352 -0.59 -6.64 -16.08
CA LEU A 352 -0.53 -7.13 -14.71
C LEU A 352 -0.71 -8.65 -14.64
N GLU A 353 -1.73 -9.20 -15.33
CA GLU A 353 -1.95 -10.65 -15.38
C GLU A 353 -0.79 -11.39 -16.06
N ALA A 354 -0.18 -10.82 -17.11
CA ALA A 354 0.97 -11.40 -17.81
C ALA A 354 2.30 -11.32 -17.02
N SER A 355 2.42 -10.39 -16.06
CA SER A 355 3.62 -10.17 -15.23
C SER A 355 3.69 -11.05 -13.97
N LEU A 356 2.68 -11.89 -13.74
CA LEU A 356 2.56 -12.72 -12.54
C LEU A 356 3.01 -14.17 -12.78
N PRO A 357 3.73 -14.78 -11.81
CA PRO A 357 4.17 -16.17 -11.93
C PRO A 357 2.99 -17.15 -11.90
N ALA A 358 3.15 -18.27 -12.60
CA ALA A 358 2.19 -19.37 -12.57
C ALA A 358 1.96 -19.87 -11.14
N GLY A 359 0.69 -20.10 -10.76
CA GLY A 359 0.33 -20.47 -9.40
C GLY A 359 0.36 -19.32 -8.38
N ALA A 360 0.12 -18.08 -8.85
CA ALA A 360 0.16 -16.83 -8.09
C ALA A 360 -0.22 -16.93 -6.59
N SER A 361 0.62 -16.32 -5.75
CA SER A 361 0.48 -16.26 -4.29
C SER A 361 -0.79 -15.53 -3.82
N ALA A 362 -1.04 -15.48 -2.52
CA ALA A 362 -2.14 -14.68 -1.95
C ALA A 362 -2.10 -13.19 -2.42
N ARG A 363 -0.91 -12.55 -2.34
CA ARG A 363 -0.65 -11.20 -2.88
C ARG A 363 -0.92 -11.15 -4.39
N GLY A 364 -0.37 -12.09 -5.17
CA GLY A 364 -0.57 -12.14 -6.62
C GLY A 364 -2.04 -12.27 -7.04
N GLN A 365 -2.81 -13.14 -6.36
CA GLN A 365 -4.26 -13.24 -6.57
C GLN A 365 -4.98 -11.93 -6.22
N GLY A 366 -4.55 -11.22 -5.17
CA GLY A 366 -5.04 -9.87 -4.85
C GLY A 366 -4.80 -8.85 -5.97
N GLN A 367 -3.63 -8.89 -6.63
CA GLN A 367 -3.35 -8.03 -7.79
C GLN A 367 -4.25 -8.39 -8.98
N GLN A 368 -4.49 -9.69 -9.23
CA GLN A 368 -5.44 -10.15 -10.25
C GLN A 368 -6.89 -9.74 -9.94
N VAL A 369 -7.28 -9.55 -8.67
CA VAL A 369 -8.60 -9.00 -8.32
C VAL A 369 -8.76 -7.56 -8.81
N THR A 370 -7.71 -6.74 -8.83
CA THR A 370 -7.78 -5.38 -9.42
C THR A 370 -7.89 -5.41 -10.94
N ALA A 371 -7.16 -6.31 -11.62
CA ALA A 371 -7.31 -6.53 -13.07
C ALA A 371 -8.75 -6.99 -13.40
N LEU A 372 -9.28 -7.94 -12.63
CA LEU A 372 -10.65 -8.42 -12.72
C LEU A 372 -11.70 -7.31 -12.48
N GLN A 373 -11.49 -6.42 -11.50
CA GLN A 373 -12.36 -5.27 -11.24
C GLN A 373 -12.39 -4.29 -12.43
N ALA A 374 -11.24 -4.01 -13.04
CA ALA A 374 -11.17 -3.20 -14.27
C ALA A 374 -11.94 -3.87 -15.43
N ARG A 375 -11.75 -5.19 -15.63
CA ARG A 375 -12.51 -5.97 -16.62
C ARG A 375 -14.03 -5.93 -16.33
N ALA A 376 -14.45 -6.08 -15.07
CA ALA A 376 -15.86 -6.04 -14.68
C ALA A 376 -16.52 -4.66 -14.88
N ARG A 377 -15.77 -3.56 -14.73
CA ARG A 377 -16.27 -2.20 -14.99
C ARG A 377 -16.37 -1.89 -16.49
N PHE A 378 -15.41 -2.33 -17.30
CA PHE A 378 -15.27 -1.85 -18.69
C PHE A 378 -15.69 -2.83 -19.79
N LEU A 379 -15.78 -4.13 -19.52
CA LEU A 379 -16.35 -5.09 -20.48
C LEU A 379 -17.89 -5.04 -20.44
N THR A 380 -18.54 -5.46 -21.53
CA THR A 380 -19.97 -5.79 -21.47
C THR A 380 -20.18 -7.03 -20.58
N PRO A 381 -21.38 -7.24 -19.99
CA PRO A 381 -21.62 -8.44 -19.19
C PRO A 381 -21.33 -9.75 -19.94
N GLU A 382 -21.65 -9.82 -21.23
CA GLU A 382 -21.37 -10.98 -22.09
C GLU A 382 -19.87 -11.18 -22.31
N GLN A 383 -19.13 -10.10 -22.61
CA GLN A 383 -17.67 -10.13 -22.72
C GLN A 383 -17.01 -10.60 -21.42
N PHE A 384 -17.52 -10.16 -20.26
CA PHE A 384 -17.03 -10.58 -18.96
C PHE A 384 -17.39 -12.04 -18.63
N LEU A 385 -18.61 -12.47 -18.94
CA LEU A 385 -19.07 -13.85 -18.72
C LEU A 385 -18.37 -14.88 -19.62
N ALA A 386 -17.79 -14.44 -20.74
CA ALA A 386 -16.97 -15.22 -21.65
C ALA A 386 -15.49 -15.34 -21.20
N LEU A 387 -15.04 -14.63 -20.16
CA LEU A 387 -13.68 -14.77 -19.63
C LEU A 387 -13.46 -16.18 -19.06
N PRO A 388 -12.26 -16.79 -19.24
CA PRO A 388 -11.95 -18.09 -18.69
C PRO A 388 -12.01 -18.09 -17.16
N ALA A 389 -12.41 -19.23 -16.59
CA ALA A 389 -12.42 -19.40 -15.14
C ALA A 389 -10.99 -19.46 -14.57
N PRO A 390 -10.65 -18.73 -13.50
CA PRO A 390 -9.35 -18.82 -12.86
C PRO A 390 -9.06 -20.25 -12.37
N ALA A 391 -7.79 -20.63 -12.38
CA ALA A 391 -7.34 -21.97 -12.01
C ALA A 391 -7.89 -22.40 -10.63
N PRO A 392 -8.28 -23.67 -10.41
CA PRO A 392 -8.95 -24.09 -9.16
C PRO A 392 -8.21 -23.75 -7.86
N ALA A 393 -6.88 -23.72 -7.89
CA ALA A 393 -6.05 -23.33 -6.74
C ALA A 393 -6.15 -21.83 -6.36
N MET A 394 -6.57 -20.96 -7.29
CA MET A 394 -6.66 -19.52 -7.10
C MET A 394 -7.95 -19.11 -6.37
N LYS A 395 -8.25 -19.72 -5.21
CA LYS A 395 -9.53 -19.55 -4.51
C LYS A 395 -9.90 -18.08 -4.26
N ARG A 396 -8.93 -17.23 -3.90
CA ARG A 396 -9.15 -15.79 -3.61
C ARG A 396 -9.65 -15.04 -4.84
N LEU A 397 -9.00 -15.27 -5.99
CA LEU A 397 -9.41 -14.70 -7.27
C LEU A 397 -10.76 -15.27 -7.74
N ARG A 398 -11.00 -16.57 -7.53
CA ARG A 398 -12.28 -17.21 -7.88
C ARG A 398 -13.47 -16.64 -7.09
N ILE A 399 -13.30 -16.31 -5.81
CA ILE A 399 -14.35 -15.64 -5.00
C ILE A 399 -14.77 -14.31 -5.66
N ALA A 400 -13.81 -13.48 -6.05
CA ALA A 400 -14.09 -12.22 -6.75
C ALA A 400 -14.68 -12.44 -8.15
N TRP A 401 -14.20 -13.46 -8.88
CA TRP A 401 -14.69 -13.84 -10.22
C TRP A 401 -16.17 -14.24 -10.18
N HIS A 402 -16.57 -15.13 -9.27
CA HIS A 402 -17.97 -15.49 -9.06
C HIS A 402 -18.83 -14.28 -8.65
N GLY A 403 -18.30 -13.36 -7.82
CA GLY A 403 -18.99 -12.12 -7.44
C GLY A 403 -19.29 -11.22 -8.64
N ALA A 404 -18.27 -10.90 -9.43
CA ALA A 404 -18.42 -10.09 -10.63
C ALA A 404 -19.27 -10.78 -11.72
N ARG A 405 -19.30 -12.12 -11.77
CA ARG A 405 -20.22 -12.88 -12.64
C ARG A 405 -21.67 -12.81 -12.17
N ALA A 406 -21.92 -12.79 -10.85
CA ALA A 406 -23.24 -12.51 -10.31
C ALA A 406 -23.72 -11.10 -10.68
N GLU A 407 -22.84 -10.08 -10.58
CA GLU A 407 -23.14 -8.74 -11.07
C GLU A 407 -23.44 -8.70 -12.59
N ALA A 408 -22.66 -9.42 -13.39
CA ALA A 408 -22.86 -9.50 -14.85
C ALA A 408 -24.19 -10.17 -15.21
N HIS A 409 -24.54 -11.32 -14.61
CA HIS A 409 -25.83 -11.97 -14.84
C HIS A 409 -27.00 -11.11 -14.36
N ALA A 410 -26.86 -10.39 -13.25
CA ALA A 410 -27.88 -9.44 -12.78
C ALA A 410 -28.06 -8.27 -13.76
N ARG A 411 -26.98 -7.69 -14.30
CA ARG A 411 -27.03 -6.66 -15.37
C ARG A 411 -27.73 -7.13 -16.65
N LEU A 412 -27.73 -8.44 -16.92
CA LEU A 412 -28.46 -9.07 -18.03
C LEU A 412 -29.90 -9.49 -17.69
N GLY A 413 -30.43 -9.11 -16.52
CA GLY A 413 -31.79 -9.52 -16.10
C GLY A 413 -31.93 -11.02 -15.82
N ASN A 414 -30.83 -11.71 -15.48
CA ASN A 414 -30.80 -13.15 -15.20
C ASN A 414 -30.55 -13.44 -13.70
N PRO A 415 -31.47 -13.09 -12.77
CA PRO A 415 -31.24 -13.21 -11.33
C PRO A 415 -31.01 -14.67 -10.90
N ALA A 416 -31.66 -15.66 -11.53
CA ALA A 416 -31.43 -17.07 -11.22
C ALA A 416 -29.98 -17.53 -11.45
N ALA A 417 -29.33 -17.05 -12.53
CA ALA A 417 -27.92 -17.32 -12.78
C ALA A 417 -27.03 -16.54 -11.80
N ALA A 418 -27.39 -15.29 -11.46
CA ALA A 418 -26.65 -14.50 -10.49
C ALA A 418 -26.69 -15.10 -9.06
N HIS A 419 -27.82 -15.67 -8.63
CA HIS A 419 -27.91 -16.43 -7.37
C HIS A 419 -27.01 -17.67 -7.37
N SER A 420 -26.88 -18.37 -8.51
CA SER A 420 -26.00 -19.53 -8.66
C SER A 420 -24.52 -19.14 -8.49
N GLU A 421 -24.08 -18.07 -9.15
CA GLU A 421 -22.73 -17.52 -8.99
C GLU A 421 -22.48 -17.03 -7.54
N LEU A 422 -23.46 -16.39 -6.92
CA LEU A 422 -23.38 -15.96 -5.51
C LEU A 422 -23.30 -17.15 -4.53
N ALA A 423 -23.95 -18.27 -4.83
CA ALA A 423 -23.80 -19.50 -4.05
C ALA A 423 -22.38 -20.09 -4.20
N ALA A 424 -21.83 -20.10 -5.43
CA ALA A 424 -20.46 -20.55 -5.69
C ALA A 424 -19.40 -19.66 -5.01
N LEU A 425 -19.60 -18.33 -4.98
CA LEU A 425 -18.78 -17.40 -4.20
C LEU A 425 -18.74 -17.81 -2.73
N ARG A 426 -19.91 -18.01 -2.11
CA ARG A 426 -20.03 -18.34 -0.68
C ARG A 426 -19.36 -19.66 -0.34
N MET A 427 -19.63 -20.70 -1.12
CA MET A 427 -18.99 -22.01 -0.97
C MET A 427 -17.46 -21.87 -0.99
N LEU A 428 -16.89 -21.18 -1.98
CA LEU A 428 -15.44 -20.99 -2.06
C LEU A 428 -14.88 -20.11 -0.93
N ARG A 429 -15.60 -19.07 -0.48
CA ARG A 429 -15.22 -18.27 0.69
C ARG A 429 -15.13 -19.14 1.94
N ASP A 430 -16.17 -19.92 2.20
CA ASP A 430 -16.30 -20.72 3.42
C ASP A 430 -15.33 -21.92 3.41
N GLU A 431 -14.90 -22.39 2.23
CA GLU A 431 -13.79 -23.33 2.03
C GLU A 431 -12.37 -22.70 2.00
N THR A 432 -12.21 -21.38 2.09
CA THR A 432 -10.89 -20.71 1.99
C THR A 432 -10.25 -20.55 3.36
N ALA A 433 -9.61 -21.63 3.81
CA ALA A 433 -8.74 -21.61 4.99
C ALA A 433 -7.54 -20.67 4.80
N GLY A 434 -7.05 -20.07 5.89
CA GLY A 434 -5.87 -19.20 5.87
C GLY A 434 -6.07 -17.88 5.13
N ALA A 435 -7.29 -17.33 5.12
CA ALA A 435 -7.55 -15.96 4.70
C ALA A 435 -7.12 -14.95 5.78
N SER A 436 -6.66 -13.76 5.39
CA SER A 436 -6.50 -12.61 6.29
C SER A 436 -7.84 -11.89 6.55
N ASP A 437 -7.88 -10.93 7.48
CA ASP A 437 -9.09 -10.13 7.70
C ASP A 437 -9.44 -9.23 6.51
N ALA A 438 -8.45 -8.69 5.81
CA ALA A 438 -8.67 -7.94 4.58
C ALA A 438 -9.25 -8.84 3.47
N GLU A 439 -8.78 -10.08 3.35
CA GLU A 439 -9.31 -11.05 2.38
C GLU A 439 -10.74 -11.50 2.73
N ARG A 440 -11.04 -11.71 4.02
CA ARG A 440 -12.42 -11.93 4.52
C ARG A 440 -13.33 -10.75 4.17
N ALA A 441 -12.86 -9.52 4.40
CA ALA A 441 -13.62 -8.32 4.14
C ALA A 441 -13.88 -8.11 2.63
N VAL A 442 -12.88 -8.33 1.76
CA VAL A 442 -13.08 -8.30 0.29
C VAL A 442 -14.06 -9.37 -0.19
N ALA A 443 -14.01 -10.59 0.38
CA ALA A 443 -14.98 -11.64 0.06
C ALA A 443 -16.41 -11.29 0.52
N ALA A 444 -16.56 -10.69 1.71
CA ALA A 444 -17.84 -10.21 2.22
C ALA A 444 -18.38 -9.00 1.45
N LEU A 445 -17.49 -8.16 0.94
CA LEU A 445 -17.81 -7.02 0.07
C LEU A 445 -18.34 -7.51 -1.28
N ALA A 446 -17.65 -8.45 -1.93
CA ALA A 446 -18.10 -9.06 -3.19
C ALA A 446 -19.46 -9.77 -3.06
N ASP A 447 -19.70 -10.54 -1.98
CA ASP A 447 -21.02 -11.11 -1.67
C ASP A 447 -22.08 -10.01 -1.55
N THR A 448 -21.78 -8.93 -0.83
CA THR A 448 -22.74 -7.85 -0.55
C THR A 448 -23.06 -6.98 -1.78
N VAL A 449 -22.08 -6.69 -2.64
CA VAL A 449 -22.31 -5.99 -3.91
C VAL A 449 -23.10 -6.87 -4.88
N ALA A 450 -22.79 -8.17 -4.97
CA ALA A 450 -23.57 -9.13 -5.75
C ALA A 450 -25.03 -9.20 -5.28
N ARG A 451 -25.29 -9.25 -3.97
CA ARG A 451 -26.66 -9.15 -3.41
C ARG A 451 -27.36 -7.85 -3.84
N ALA A 452 -26.65 -6.71 -3.84
CA ALA A 452 -27.21 -5.43 -4.26
C ALA A 452 -27.61 -5.43 -5.75
N ARG A 453 -26.75 -5.96 -6.65
CA ARG A 453 -27.07 -6.09 -8.08
C ARG A 453 -28.22 -7.06 -8.35
N ILE A 454 -28.29 -8.18 -7.64
CA ILE A 454 -29.42 -9.10 -7.75
C ILE A 454 -30.73 -8.41 -7.36
N ALA A 455 -30.74 -7.64 -6.26
CA ALA A 455 -31.90 -6.85 -5.85
C ALA A 455 -32.26 -5.75 -6.86
N GLU A 456 -31.32 -5.16 -7.60
CA GLU A 456 -31.65 -4.29 -8.75
C GLU A 456 -32.39 -5.08 -9.85
N ALA A 457 -31.86 -6.25 -10.24
CA ALA A 457 -32.41 -7.09 -11.30
C ALA A 457 -33.79 -7.68 -10.96
N GLU A 458 -34.07 -7.92 -9.68
CA GLU A 458 -35.38 -8.39 -9.17
C GLU A 458 -36.38 -7.24 -8.92
N GLY A 459 -36.04 -5.99 -9.26
CA GLY A 459 -36.93 -4.84 -9.09
C GLY A 459 -37.11 -4.39 -7.64
N GLN A 460 -36.12 -4.65 -6.76
CA GLN A 460 -36.14 -4.35 -5.33
C GLN A 460 -35.14 -3.22 -4.97
N PRO A 461 -35.31 -1.97 -5.48
CA PRO A 461 -34.32 -0.91 -5.31
C PRO A 461 -34.04 -0.53 -3.86
N GLN A 462 -35.02 -0.67 -2.96
CA GLN A 462 -34.83 -0.39 -1.52
C GLN A 462 -33.98 -1.47 -0.82
N GLU A 463 -34.04 -2.72 -1.27
CA GLU A 463 -33.14 -3.78 -0.82
C GLU A 463 -31.72 -3.51 -1.34
N ALA A 464 -31.57 -3.22 -2.63
CA ALA A 464 -30.29 -2.87 -3.23
C ALA A 464 -29.61 -1.68 -2.51
N LEU A 465 -30.35 -0.59 -2.24
CA LEU A 465 -29.84 0.56 -1.47
C LEU A 465 -29.60 0.24 0.02
N ARG A 466 -30.10 -0.87 0.56
CA ARG A 466 -29.75 -1.33 1.92
C ARG A 466 -28.50 -2.21 1.89
N GLN A 467 -28.34 -3.06 0.87
CA GLN A 467 -27.14 -3.85 0.64
C GLN A 467 -25.93 -2.97 0.30
N TYR A 468 -26.07 -1.94 -0.53
CA TYR A 468 -24.99 -0.99 -0.79
C TYR A 468 -24.50 -0.28 0.47
N ARG A 469 -25.39 0.15 1.38
CA ARG A 469 -24.99 0.73 2.67
C ARG A 469 -24.26 -0.28 3.59
N ALA A 470 -24.58 -1.57 3.49
CA ALA A 470 -23.82 -2.62 4.17
C ALA A 470 -22.43 -2.84 3.54
N ALA A 471 -22.32 -2.77 2.21
CA ALA A 471 -21.04 -2.82 1.51
C ALA A 471 -20.17 -1.57 1.79
N GLU A 472 -20.74 -0.36 1.85
CA GLU A 472 -20.02 0.86 2.28
C GLU A 472 -19.42 0.70 3.68
N ALA A 473 -20.14 0.05 4.61
CA ALA A 473 -19.62 -0.22 5.95
C ALA A 473 -18.43 -1.20 5.92
N ILE A 474 -18.51 -2.27 5.13
CA ILE A 474 -17.40 -3.22 4.94
C ILE A 474 -16.20 -2.52 4.27
N GLU A 475 -16.43 -1.74 3.22
CA GLU A 475 -15.40 -0.95 2.52
C GLU A 475 -14.69 0.02 3.46
N SER A 476 -15.43 0.71 4.34
CA SER A 476 -14.84 1.62 5.33
C SER A 476 -13.95 0.91 6.37
N GLY A 477 -14.16 -0.39 6.59
CA GLY A 477 -13.38 -1.22 7.49
C GLY A 477 -12.09 -1.81 6.89
N LEU A 478 -11.85 -1.66 5.57
CA LEU A 478 -10.67 -2.22 4.91
C LEU A 478 -9.34 -1.55 5.31
N GLY A 479 -9.39 -0.34 5.87
CA GLY A 479 -8.18 0.42 6.20
C GLY A 479 -7.46 0.98 4.96
N TYR A 480 -6.14 1.17 5.06
CA TYR A 480 -5.32 1.64 3.95
C TYR A 480 -4.69 0.48 3.19
N PHE A 481 -4.77 0.53 1.86
CA PHE A 481 -4.15 -0.39 0.91
C PHE A 481 -3.83 0.35 -0.39
N GLU A 482 -2.79 -0.10 -1.09
CA GLU A 482 -2.31 0.52 -2.32
C GLU A 482 -1.95 -0.50 -3.43
N PRO A 483 -2.57 -0.37 -4.61
CA PRO A 483 -3.86 0.29 -4.83
C PRO A 483 -4.96 -0.27 -3.90
N PRO A 484 -6.03 0.49 -3.64
CA PRO A 484 -7.11 0.02 -2.78
C PRO A 484 -7.74 -1.30 -3.26
N LEU A 485 -7.99 -2.22 -2.32
CA LEU A 485 -8.52 -3.57 -2.61
C LEU A 485 -9.90 -3.58 -3.31
N TRP A 486 -10.62 -2.46 -3.25
CA TRP A 486 -11.83 -2.21 -4.01
C TRP A 486 -11.67 -0.90 -4.79
N ALA A 487 -11.59 -1.01 -6.13
CA ALA A 487 -11.25 0.11 -6.99
C ALA A 487 -12.36 1.19 -7.02
N THR A 488 -13.59 0.80 -7.42
CA THR A 488 -14.75 1.71 -7.55
C THR A 488 -15.51 1.79 -6.22
N PRO A 489 -15.59 2.96 -5.55
CA PRO A 489 -16.25 3.06 -4.24
C PRO A 489 -17.72 2.64 -4.29
N VAL A 490 -18.18 1.92 -3.26
CA VAL A 490 -19.54 1.37 -3.22
C VAL A 490 -20.60 2.49 -3.30
N ALA A 491 -20.31 3.65 -2.71
CA ALA A 491 -21.16 4.83 -2.78
C ALA A 491 -21.37 5.37 -4.21
N VAL A 492 -20.49 5.08 -5.17
CA VAL A 492 -20.72 5.39 -6.60
C VAL A 492 -21.87 4.53 -7.14
N LEU A 493 -21.91 3.25 -6.79
CA LEU A 493 -22.93 2.29 -7.27
C LEU A 493 -24.32 2.63 -6.69
N ALA A 494 -24.37 3.05 -5.43
CA ALA A 494 -25.57 3.58 -4.80
C ALA A 494 -26.06 4.88 -5.49
N GLY A 495 -25.15 5.78 -5.84
CA GLY A 495 -25.45 6.99 -6.63
C GLY A 495 -25.96 6.69 -8.04
N GLU A 496 -25.31 5.77 -8.77
CA GLU A 496 -25.75 5.29 -10.10
C GLU A 496 -27.17 4.69 -10.05
N LEU A 497 -27.52 3.96 -8.98
CA LEU A 497 -28.88 3.45 -8.76
C LEU A 497 -29.87 4.57 -8.45
N ARG A 498 -29.57 5.47 -7.51
CA ARG A 498 -30.47 6.58 -7.18
C ARG A 498 -30.75 7.53 -8.36
N MET A 499 -29.76 7.80 -9.21
CA MET A 499 -29.97 8.59 -10.43
C MET A 499 -31.00 7.93 -11.36
N ARG A 500 -30.91 6.61 -11.58
CA ARG A 500 -31.88 5.84 -12.38
C ARG A 500 -33.29 5.80 -11.74
N LEU A 501 -33.38 5.96 -10.43
CA LEU A 501 -34.64 6.07 -9.67
C LEU A 501 -35.17 7.51 -9.54
N GLY A 502 -34.47 8.52 -10.09
CA GLY A 502 -34.83 9.93 -9.99
C GLY A 502 -34.47 10.62 -8.65
N ASP A 503 -33.92 9.89 -7.67
CA ASP A 503 -33.47 10.45 -6.38
C ASP A 503 -32.14 11.20 -6.52
N THR A 504 -32.19 12.33 -7.22
CA THR A 504 -31.05 13.22 -7.47
C THR A 504 -30.45 13.77 -6.16
N ALA A 505 -31.27 13.93 -5.11
CA ALA A 505 -30.82 14.44 -3.82
C ALA A 505 -29.98 13.41 -3.07
N GLY A 506 -30.47 12.18 -2.94
CA GLY A 506 -29.72 11.06 -2.37
C GLY A 506 -28.52 10.67 -3.22
N ALA A 507 -28.62 10.68 -4.55
CA ALA A 507 -27.50 10.38 -5.44
C ALA A 507 -26.33 11.35 -5.20
N ARG A 508 -26.61 12.64 -5.09
CA ARG A 508 -25.60 13.67 -4.75
C ARG A 508 -25.04 13.51 -3.34
N ALA A 509 -25.76 12.92 -2.39
CA ALA A 509 -25.23 12.58 -1.07
C ALA A 509 -24.29 11.35 -1.13
N ASP A 510 -24.61 10.35 -1.95
CA ASP A 510 -23.81 9.15 -2.16
C ASP A 510 -22.51 9.47 -2.93
N PHE A 511 -22.58 10.24 -4.03
CA PHE A 511 -21.39 10.71 -4.76
C PHE A 511 -20.48 11.61 -3.90
N ARG A 512 -21.02 12.40 -2.97
CA ARG A 512 -20.21 13.15 -1.99
C ARG A 512 -19.43 12.23 -1.06
N ARG A 513 -20.00 11.09 -0.62
CA ARG A 513 -19.26 10.11 0.20
C ARG A 513 -18.15 9.44 -0.61
N ALA A 514 -18.41 9.07 -1.85
CA ALA A 514 -17.37 8.53 -2.75
C ALA A 514 -16.17 9.47 -2.90
N LEU A 515 -16.41 10.78 -3.01
CA LEU A 515 -15.34 11.79 -3.14
C LEU A 515 -14.52 12.03 -1.86
N LEU A 516 -14.96 11.51 -0.69
CA LEU A 516 -14.15 11.54 0.54
C LEU A 516 -13.09 10.41 0.56
N SER A 517 -13.34 9.27 -0.10
CA SER A 517 -12.41 8.14 -0.17
C SER A 517 -11.64 8.06 -1.51
N ARG A 518 -12.20 8.64 -2.58
CA ARG A 518 -11.57 8.89 -3.88
C ARG A 518 -11.90 10.32 -4.34
N PRO A 519 -11.17 11.35 -3.85
CA PRO A 519 -11.18 12.65 -4.51
C PRO A 519 -10.93 12.45 -6.03
N GLY A 520 -11.50 13.30 -6.89
CA GLY A 520 -11.26 13.19 -8.34
C GLY A 520 -11.99 12.06 -9.10
N HIS A 521 -12.72 11.15 -8.45
CA HIS A 521 -13.38 10.03 -9.15
C HIS A 521 -14.42 10.53 -10.17
N ALA A 522 -14.25 10.20 -11.45
CA ALA A 522 -14.96 10.87 -12.55
C ALA A 522 -16.49 10.70 -12.48
N THR A 523 -17.01 9.47 -12.28
CA THR A 523 -18.46 9.23 -12.16
C THR A 523 -19.10 10.03 -11.02
N ALA A 524 -18.41 10.16 -9.87
CA ALA A 524 -18.92 10.92 -8.74
C ALA A 524 -18.90 12.44 -9.00
N LEU A 525 -17.84 12.96 -9.64
CA LEU A 525 -17.79 14.36 -10.08
C LEU A 525 -18.92 14.70 -11.07
N ALA A 526 -19.12 13.87 -12.10
CA ALA A 526 -20.18 14.05 -13.09
C ALA A 526 -21.59 14.03 -12.44
N GLY A 527 -21.82 13.10 -11.51
CA GLY A 527 -23.05 12.99 -10.74
C GLY A 527 -23.33 14.19 -9.82
N LEU A 528 -22.30 14.92 -9.36
CA LEU A 528 -22.49 16.21 -8.70
C LEU A 528 -22.78 17.34 -9.69
N GLY A 529 -22.03 17.41 -10.80
CA GLY A 529 -22.20 18.40 -11.85
C GLY A 529 -23.56 18.37 -12.56
N GLY A 530 -24.29 17.24 -12.47
CA GLY A 530 -25.58 17.03 -13.14
C GLY A 530 -25.45 16.52 -14.58
N ALA A 531 -24.23 16.27 -15.05
CA ALA A 531 -23.95 15.69 -16.35
C ALA A 531 -24.11 14.16 -16.32
N ALA A 532 -25.36 13.70 -16.15
CA ALA A 532 -25.73 12.29 -16.28
C ALA A 532 -25.79 11.87 -17.77
N ASN A 533 -24.67 11.99 -18.48
CA ASN A 533 -24.53 11.38 -19.80
C ASN A 533 -24.48 9.86 -19.61
N GLY A 534 -25.46 9.15 -20.18
CA GLY A 534 -25.57 7.70 -20.07
C GLY A 534 -24.40 6.96 -20.72
N VAL A 535 -23.94 5.90 -20.05
CA VAL A 535 -22.93 4.92 -20.50
C VAL A 535 -23.43 3.53 -20.08
#